data_AF-A0A223N057-F1
#
_entry.id   AF-A0A223N057-F1
#
_cell.length_a   1.000
_cell.length_b   1.000
_cell.length_c   1.000
_cell.angle_alpha   90.00
_cell.angle_beta   90.00
_cell.angle_gamma   90.00
#
_symmetry.space_group_name_H-M   'P 1'
#
loop_
_entity.id
_entity.type
_entity.pdbx_description
1 polymer ?
#
loop_
_entity_poly.entity_id
_entity_poly.type
_entity_poly.pdbx_seq_one_letter_code
_entity_poly.pdbx_strand_id
1 'polypeptide(L)'
;MADTNNPVVIEHQANSGQSHEKKSSYIKDSGSRILNIAQYHGLDALLQTDPPEKTSLDRALFREQQRKEQRQKNLEQIVKLAHVSCKNETAGEPDQDWLHRFFDMAQDIHNSSMQRLWAQVLKREVTNPGSTSMKALQVLQDMTPKEAQILQKASALACCFGSDNSRKLLVGIRATNGIFSLGKRISTFVINMGSFQLPYSSLLVLIELGLLHATELESGEIELEPALLLTYQGKNLSLQSMSKGVRLLYYRFSPTGNELCKLLGNKPNMQYYDQMLAVLSQKFTVHTDVASSSFHHAV
;
A
#
# COMPACT_ATOMS: atom_id res chain seq x y z
N MET A 1 4.84 8.10 -23.24
CA MET A 1 6.09 7.60 -22.65
C MET A 1 5.74 7.02 -21.29
N ALA A 2 5.78 5.69 -21.15
CA ALA A 2 5.33 5.01 -19.95
C ALA A 2 6.51 4.86 -18.99
N ASP A 3 6.49 5.60 -17.88
CA ASP A 3 7.48 5.50 -16.81
C ASP A 3 7.46 4.09 -16.21
N THR A 4 8.55 3.35 -16.43
CA THR A 4 8.81 2.05 -15.79
C THR A 4 9.26 2.28 -14.36
N ASN A 5 8.27 2.58 -13.51
CA ASN A 5 8.46 2.75 -12.07
C ASN A 5 8.73 1.37 -11.45
N ASN A 6 9.96 1.13 -10.99
CA ASN A 6 10.35 -0.12 -10.34
C ASN A 6 9.55 -0.27 -9.04
N PRO A 7 8.79 -1.36 -8.87
CA PRO A 7 7.77 -1.32 -7.85
C PRO A 7 8.28 -1.95 -6.54
N VAL A 8 8.16 -1.24 -5.41
CA VAL A 8 8.75 -1.65 -4.10
C VAL A 8 8.00 -2.82 -3.51
N VAL A 9 8.68 -3.94 -3.23
CA VAL A 9 8.10 -5.06 -2.48
C VAL A 9 8.47 -4.83 -1.01
N ILE A 10 7.48 -4.84 -0.11
CA ILE A 10 7.78 -4.88 1.33
C ILE A 10 8.09 -6.33 1.69
N GLU A 11 9.29 -6.78 1.32
CA GLU A 11 9.78 -8.11 1.69
C GLU A 11 10.21 -8.08 3.16
N HIS A 12 9.74 -9.07 3.92
CA HIS A 12 10.48 -9.51 5.08
C HIS A 12 11.70 -10.26 4.56
N GLN A 13 12.91 -9.76 4.85
CA GLN A 13 14.09 -10.61 4.77
C GLN A 13 13.92 -11.71 5.82
N ALA A 14 13.41 -12.87 5.38
CA ALA A 14 13.66 -14.13 6.07
C ALA A 14 15.15 -14.40 5.88
N ASN A 15 15.93 -14.16 6.92
CA ASN A 15 17.38 -14.33 6.89
C ASN A 15 17.70 -15.84 6.82
N SER A 16 17.68 -16.42 5.62
CA SER A 16 18.12 -17.80 5.36
C SER A 16 19.62 -17.82 5.10
N GLY A 17 20.41 -17.58 6.15
CA GLY A 17 21.82 -17.88 6.20
C GLY A 17 22.04 -19.08 7.12
N GLN A 18 22.42 -20.23 6.55
CA GLN A 18 22.86 -21.39 7.32
C GLN A 18 24.20 -21.07 7.97
N SER A 19 24.19 -20.80 9.28
CA SER A 19 25.34 -20.99 10.15
C SER A 19 24.90 -21.82 11.35
N HIS A 20 25.47 -23.02 11.45
CA HIS A 20 25.32 -23.90 12.59
C HIS A 20 26.02 -23.28 13.81
N GLU A 21 25.32 -22.42 14.54
CA GLU A 21 25.65 -22.12 15.93
C GLU A 21 24.53 -22.65 16.83
N LYS A 22 24.91 -23.53 17.76
CA LYS A 22 24.07 -24.07 18.82
C LYS A 22 23.53 -22.92 19.67
N LYS A 23 22.35 -22.38 19.33
CA LYS A 23 21.61 -21.48 20.21
C LYS A 23 20.96 -22.31 21.29
N SER A 24 21.60 -22.39 22.46
CA SER A 24 20.90 -22.71 23.70
C SER A 24 19.81 -21.66 23.88
N SER A 25 18.54 -22.09 23.85
CA SER A 25 17.42 -21.20 24.19
C SER A 25 17.44 -20.98 25.70
N TYR A 26 18.31 -20.10 26.17
CA TYR A 26 18.14 -19.49 27.48
C TYR A 26 16.89 -18.61 27.36
N ILE A 27 15.75 -19.13 27.81
CA ILE A 27 14.54 -18.32 27.99
C ILE A 27 14.90 -17.31 29.07
N LYS A 28 15.27 -16.09 28.67
CA LYS A 28 15.44 -14.97 29.61
C LYS A 28 14.08 -14.73 30.24
N ASP A 29 14.00 -14.73 31.56
CA ASP A 29 12.76 -14.41 32.25
C ASP A 29 12.31 -12.98 31.91
N SER A 30 11.01 -12.72 31.99
CA SER A 30 10.43 -11.43 31.64
C SER A 30 10.97 -10.29 32.50
N GLY A 31 11.31 -10.54 33.77
CA GLY A 31 11.90 -9.57 34.68
C GLY A 31 13.30 -9.15 34.22
N SER A 32 14.17 -10.10 33.91
CA SER A 32 15.49 -9.83 33.32
C SER A 32 15.39 -9.06 32.02
N ARG A 33 14.38 -9.33 31.17
CA ARG A 33 14.19 -8.59 29.93
C ARG A 33 13.79 -7.14 30.19
N ILE A 34 12.86 -6.90 31.12
CA ILE A 34 12.44 -5.56 31.53
C ILE A 34 13.62 -4.79 32.15
N LEU A 35 14.42 -5.43 33.00
CA LEU A 35 15.59 -4.82 33.62
C LEU A 35 16.61 -4.36 32.57
N ASN A 36 16.91 -5.21 31.57
CA ASN A 36 17.81 -4.84 30.47
C ASN A 36 17.27 -3.64 29.65
N ILE A 37 15.95 -3.59 29.40
CA ILE A 37 15.32 -2.46 28.69
C ILE A 37 15.45 -1.19 29.53
N ALA A 38 15.18 -1.29 30.83
CA ALA A 38 15.27 -0.17 31.76
C ALA A 38 16.71 0.36 31.81
N GLN A 39 17.71 -0.52 31.94
CA GLN A 39 19.13 -0.16 31.94
C GLN A 39 19.55 0.54 30.64
N TYR A 40 19.19 -0.02 29.50
CA TYR A 40 19.49 0.58 28.19
C TYR A 40 18.93 2.00 28.04
N HIS A 41 17.76 2.25 28.62
CA HIS A 41 17.11 3.56 28.60
C HIS A 41 17.41 4.41 29.85
N GLY A 42 18.25 4.00 30.79
CA GLY A 42 18.46 4.75 32.04
C GLY A 42 17.16 4.97 32.85
N LEU A 43 16.32 3.94 32.91
CA LEU A 43 15.01 3.89 33.58
C LEU A 43 14.99 2.86 34.73
N ASP A 44 16.14 2.35 35.11
CA ASP A 44 16.34 1.27 36.07
C ASP A 44 16.54 1.73 37.52
N ALA A 45 16.51 3.03 37.79
CA ALA A 45 16.78 3.60 39.11
C ALA A 45 15.89 3.05 40.25
N LEU A 46 14.68 2.58 39.96
CA LEU A 46 13.78 1.97 40.95
C LEU A 46 13.79 0.43 40.90
N LEU A 47 14.56 -0.16 39.97
CA LEU A 47 14.73 -1.60 39.83
C LEU A 47 16.04 -2.09 40.47
N GLN A 48 16.96 -1.17 40.77
CA GLN A 48 18.22 -1.45 41.44
C GLN A 48 18.04 -1.47 42.96
N THR A 49 18.86 -2.27 43.65
CA THR A 49 18.92 -2.33 45.11
C THR A 49 19.69 -1.15 45.69
N ASP A 50 20.70 -0.68 44.97
CA ASP A 50 21.57 0.41 45.36
C ASP A 50 21.05 1.76 44.83
N PRO A 51 21.35 2.88 45.50
CA PRO A 51 20.97 4.19 45.00
C PRO A 51 21.63 4.44 43.63
N PRO A 52 20.90 5.05 42.67
CA PRO A 52 21.42 5.22 41.33
C PRO A 52 22.60 6.20 41.32
N GLU A 53 23.69 5.81 40.65
CA GLU A 53 24.92 6.63 40.56
C GLU A 53 24.70 7.99 39.87
N LYS A 54 23.81 8.03 38.87
CA LYS A 54 23.49 9.23 38.10
C LYS A 54 22.26 9.94 38.67
N THR A 55 22.17 11.25 38.49
CA THR A 55 20.94 11.97 38.86
C THR A 55 19.79 11.65 37.91
N SER A 56 18.55 12.00 38.28
CA SER A 56 17.39 11.90 37.39
C SER A 56 17.55 12.76 36.13
N LEU A 57 18.16 13.94 36.28
CA LEU A 57 18.44 14.86 35.17
C LEU A 57 19.45 14.25 34.20
N ASP A 58 20.55 13.68 34.68
CA ASP A 58 21.57 13.06 33.82
C ASP A 58 21.00 11.91 32.98
N ARG A 59 20.14 11.07 33.58
CA ARG A 59 19.45 9.99 32.86
C ARG A 59 18.45 10.52 31.83
N ALA A 60 17.78 11.63 32.12
CA ALA A 60 16.87 12.27 31.17
C ALA A 60 17.63 12.86 29.98
N LEU A 61 18.73 13.59 30.22
CA LEU A 61 19.60 14.16 29.18
C LEU A 61 20.20 13.06 28.29
N PHE A 62 20.68 11.97 28.90
CA PHE A 62 21.18 10.82 28.16
C PHE A 62 20.13 10.25 27.19
N ARG A 63 18.89 10.04 27.66
CA ARG A 63 17.79 9.56 26.80
C ARG A 63 17.45 10.54 25.68
N GLU A 64 17.46 11.84 25.96
CA GLU A 64 17.17 12.86 24.96
C GLU A 64 18.24 12.88 23.86
N GLN A 65 19.52 12.83 24.22
CA GLN A 65 20.64 12.75 23.28
C GLN A 65 20.53 11.52 22.37
N GLN A 66 20.31 10.34 22.97
CA GLN A 66 20.12 9.09 22.22
C GLN A 66 18.95 9.17 21.24
N ARG A 67 17.82 9.75 21.67
CA ARG A 67 16.64 9.94 20.81
C ARG A 67 16.95 10.85 19.62
N LYS A 68 17.64 11.97 19.85
CA LYS A 68 18.02 12.92 18.79
C LYS A 68 18.97 12.26 17.78
N GLU A 69 19.97 11.52 18.27
CA GLU A 69 20.90 10.78 17.41
C GLU A 69 20.17 9.73 16.55
N GLN A 70 19.26 8.95 17.14
CA GLN A 70 18.49 7.95 16.40
C GLN A 70 17.58 8.57 15.35
N ARG A 71 16.92 9.68 15.68
CA ARG A 71 16.08 10.44 14.74
C ARG A 71 16.87 10.97 13.55
N GLN A 72 18.05 11.53 13.80
CA GLN A 72 18.96 11.97 12.76
C GLN A 72 19.35 10.82 11.82
N LYS A 73 19.77 9.68 12.38
CA LYS A 73 20.10 8.47 11.60
C LYS A 73 18.93 7.97 10.75
N ASN A 74 17.71 8.01 11.28
CA ASN A 74 16.51 7.61 10.54
C ASN A 74 16.28 8.52 9.33
N LEU A 75 16.38 9.84 9.51
CA LEU A 75 16.22 10.83 8.44
C LEU A 75 17.28 10.63 7.35
N GLU A 76 18.56 10.54 7.74
CA GLU A 76 19.67 10.30 6.81
C GLU A 76 19.49 9.00 6.03
N GLN A 77 19.01 7.94 6.68
CA GLN A 77 18.73 6.67 6.03
C GLN A 77 17.59 6.78 5.00
N ILE A 78 16.50 7.49 5.32
CA ILE A 78 15.38 7.72 4.39
C ILE A 78 15.86 8.55 3.19
N VAL A 79 16.60 9.64 3.43
CA VAL A 79 17.16 10.49 2.36
C VAL A 79 18.11 9.69 1.47
N LYS A 80 18.99 8.87 2.06
CA LYS A 80 19.88 7.98 1.32
C LYS A 80 19.11 7.01 0.43
N LEU A 81 18.08 6.35 0.97
CA LEU A 81 17.23 5.43 0.21
C LEU A 81 16.50 6.14 -0.94
N ALA A 82 16.00 7.35 -0.70
CA ALA A 82 15.31 8.15 -1.71
C ALA A 82 16.28 8.49 -2.84
N HIS A 83 17.46 9.01 -2.50
CA HIS A 83 18.50 9.38 -3.45
C HIS A 83 18.94 8.21 -4.34
N VAL A 84 19.20 7.04 -3.74
CA VAL A 84 19.58 5.81 -4.50
C VAL A 84 18.47 5.38 -5.47
N SER A 85 17.20 5.68 -5.17
CA SER A 85 16.07 5.32 -6.02
C SER A 85 15.80 6.32 -7.16
N CYS A 86 16.40 7.52 -7.11
CA CYS A 86 16.29 8.51 -8.18
C CYS A 86 17.06 8.03 -9.42
N LYS A 87 16.39 8.07 -10.56
CA LYS A 87 17.05 8.01 -11.89
C LYS A 87 17.09 9.47 -12.39
N ASN A 88 17.87 9.80 -13.42
CA ASN A 88 18.02 11.16 -13.97
C ASN A 88 16.70 11.74 -14.54
N GLU A 89 15.70 11.86 -13.68
CA GLU A 89 14.32 12.28 -13.88
C GLU A 89 14.25 13.78 -13.60
N THR A 90 13.29 14.47 -14.22
CA THR A 90 13.04 15.89 -13.92
C THR A 90 12.57 16.01 -12.48
N ALA A 91 13.17 16.94 -11.74
CA ALA A 91 12.82 17.25 -10.36
C ALA A 91 12.20 18.65 -10.26
N GLY A 92 11.24 18.79 -9.36
CA GLY A 92 10.74 20.06 -8.85
C GLY A 92 11.10 20.21 -7.38
N GLU A 93 10.83 21.39 -6.82
CA GLU A 93 10.99 21.64 -5.40
C GLU A 93 9.67 21.33 -4.67
N PRO A 94 9.68 20.40 -3.70
CA PRO A 94 8.54 20.22 -2.81
C PRO A 94 8.27 21.49 -1.99
N ASP A 95 7.01 21.66 -1.58
CA ASP A 95 6.62 22.73 -0.67
C ASP A 95 7.39 22.66 0.66
N GLN A 96 7.80 23.81 1.19
CA GLN A 96 8.64 23.87 2.40
C GLN A 96 7.89 23.41 3.65
N ASP A 97 6.61 23.78 3.79
CA ASP A 97 5.79 23.35 4.91
C ASP A 97 5.56 21.83 4.85
N TRP A 98 5.33 21.31 3.64
CA TRP A 98 5.27 19.87 3.40
C TRP A 98 6.56 19.16 3.82
N LEU A 99 7.73 19.66 3.42
CA LEU A 99 9.02 19.06 3.77
C LEU A 99 9.27 19.06 5.27
N HIS A 100 8.97 20.17 5.95
CA HIS A 100 9.07 20.25 7.40
C HIS A 100 8.23 19.17 8.08
N ARG A 101 6.95 19.05 7.68
CA ARG A 101 6.04 18.05 8.22
C ARG A 101 6.48 16.63 7.89
N PHE A 102 6.97 16.39 6.68
CA PHE A 102 7.52 15.11 6.27
C PHE A 102 8.66 14.68 7.19
N PHE A 103 9.66 15.53 7.42
CA PHE A 103 10.79 15.19 8.28
C PHE A 103 10.39 15.04 9.75
N ASP A 104 9.47 15.88 10.25
CA ASP A 104 8.93 15.74 11.61
C ASP A 104 8.31 14.37 11.88
N MET A 105 7.67 13.77 10.87
CA MET A 105 7.01 12.47 10.99
C MET A 105 7.98 11.32 10.69
N ALA A 106 8.83 11.49 9.67
CA ALA A 106 9.78 10.48 9.20
C ALA A 106 10.87 10.14 10.24
N GLN A 107 11.25 11.10 11.09
CA GLN A 107 12.32 10.91 12.08
C GLN A 107 12.04 9.77 13.08
N ASP A 108 10.76 9.44 13.32
CA ASP A 108 10.35 8.39 14.25
C ASP A 108 10.12 7.03 13.55
N ILE A 109 10.46 6.91 12.26
CA ILE A 109 10.30 5.67 11.48
C ILE A 109 11.57 4.81 11.53
N HIS A 110 11.53 3.75 12.33
CA HIS A 110 12.68 2.88 12.59
C HIS A 110 12.68 1.59 11.76
N ASN A 111 11.51 1.15 11.28
CA ASN A 111 11.41 -0.10 10.52
C ASN A 111 11.97 0.08 9.10
N SER A 112 12.92 -0.76 8.69
CA SER A 112 13.60 -0.61 7.40
C SER A 112 12.67 -0.70 6.19
N SER A 113 11.60 -1.50 6.25
CA SER A 113 10.62 -1.57 5.17
C SER A 113 9.77 -0.30 5.07
N MET A 114 9.38 0.27 6.21
CA MET A 114 8.71 1.57 6.25
C MET A 114 9.64 2.69 5.78
N GLN A 115 10.91 2.69 6.17
CA GLN A 115 11.89 3.68 5.69
C GLN A 115 12.01 3.69 4.16
N ARG A 116 11.92 2.52 3.49
CA ARG A 116 11.87 2.46 2.02
C ARG A 116 10.61 3.08 1.45
N LEU A 117 9.45 2.85 2.09
CA LEU A 117 8.19 3.44 1.65
C LEU A 117 8.19 4.97 1.82
N TRP A 118 8.70 5.46 2.95
CA TRP A 118 8.91 6.90 3.19
C TRP A 118 9.91 7.52 2.20
N ALA A 119 10.96 6.80 1.84
CA ALA A 119 11.90 7.22 0.81
C ALA A 119 11.24 7.35 -0.57
N GLN A 120 10.32 6.45 -0.93
CA GLN A 120 9.55 6.56 -2.17
C GLN A 120 8.58 7.74 -2.17
N VAL A 121 7.97 8.03 -1.01
CA VAL A 121 7.13 9.23 -0.84
C VAL A 121 7.95 10.48 -1.14
N LEU A 122 9.13 10.61 -0.52
CA LEU A 122 10.02 11.74 -0.75
C LEU A 122 10.45 11.84 -2.21
N LYS A 123 10.89 10.73 -2.82
CA LYS A 123 11.25 10.70 -4.25
C LYS A 123 10.09 11.22 -5.11
N ARG A 124 8.87 10.71 -4.89
CA ARG A 124 7.71 11.07 -5.71
C ARG A 124 7.33 12.54 -5.53
N GLU A 125 7.44 13.07 -4.33
CA GLU A 125 7.16 14.49 -4.09
C GLU A 125 8.20 15.40 -4.77
N VAL A 126 9.46 14.97 -4.83
CA VAL A 126 10.50 15.70 -5.59
C VAL A 126 10.27 15.61 -7.10
N THR A 127 9.86 14.46 -7.64
CA THR A 127 9.62 14.31 -9.09
C THR A 127 8.29 14.89 -9.54
N ASN A 128 7.30 14.96 -8.64
CA ASN A 128 5.98 15.50 -8.90
C ASN A 128 5.44 16.20 -7.64
N PRO A 129 5.81 17.46 -7.39
CA PRO A 129 5.34 18.22 -6.23
C PRO A 129 3.80 18.28 -6.16
N GLY A 130 3.25 18.14 -4.96
CA GLY A 130 1.80 18.06 -4.70
C GLY A 130 1.21 16.66 -4.88
N SER A 131 2.04 15.62 -5.04
CA SER A 131 1.57 14.25 -5.30
C SER A 131 1.04 13.51 -4.07
N THR A 132 1.51 13.91 -2.88
CA THR A 132 1.21 13.27 -1.60
C THR A 132 0.66 14.29 -0.61
N SER A 133 -0.57 14.11 -0.16
CA SER A 133 -1.18 15.03 0.81
C SER A 133 -0.69 14.83 2.24
N MET A 134 -0.87 15.83 3.10
CA MET A 134 -0.63 15.71 4.56
C MET A 134 -1.44 14.58 5.21
N LYS A 135 -2.67 14.34 4.74
CA LYS A 135 -3.51 13.24 5.23
C LYS A 135 -2.88 11.89 4.91
N ALA A 136 -2.26 11.75 3.73
CA ALA A 136 -1.56 10.54 3.36
C ALA A 136 -0.30 10.30 4.22
N LEU A 137 0.44 11.35 4.56
CA LEU A 137 1.57 11.24 5.49
C LEU A 137 1.12 10.79 6.89
N GLN A 138 0.01 11.33 7.39
CA GLN A 138 -0.52 10.98 8.72
C GLN A 138 -0.90 9.51 8.78
N VAL A 139 -1.67 9.04 7.80
CA VAL A 139 -2.02 7.62 7.72
C VAL A 139 -0.76 6.75 7.60
N LEU A 140 0.25 7.19 6.84
CA LEU A 140 1.50 6.44 6.69
C LEU A 140 2.34 6.39 7.98
N GLN A 141 2.28 7.43 8.82
CA GLN A 141 2.97 7.49 10.11
C GLN A 141 2.40 6.49 11.10
N ASP A 142 1.08 6.36 11.14
CA ASP A 142 0.39 5.45 12.07
C ASP A 142 0.39 3.99 11.59
N MET A 143 0.78 3.77 10.33
CA MET A 143 0.75 2.46 9.69
C MET A 143 1.89 1.54 10.16
N THR A 144 1.53 0.35 10.59
CA THR A 144 2.47 -0.74 10.84
C THR A 144 2.97 -1.37 9.53
N PRO A 145 4.12 -2.07 9.55
CA PRO A 145 4.61 -2.78 8.36
C PRO A 145 3.62 -3.81 7.80
N LYS A 146 2.80 -4.43 8.65
CA LYS A 146 1.77 -5.40 8.23
C LYS A 146 0.63 -4.73 7.48
N GLU A 147 0.18 -3.58 7.95
CA GLU A 147 -0.85 -2.78 7.29
C GLU A 147 -0.37 -2.25 5.94
N ALA A 148 0.88 -1.81 5.86
CA ALA A 148 1.50 -1.42 4.59
C ALA A 148 1.56 -2.58 3.57
N GLN A 149 1.80 -3.80 4.04
CA GLN A 149 1.73 -5.00 3.19
C GLN A 149 0.29 -5.30 2.72
N ILE A 150 -0.71 -5.09 3.58
CA ILE A 150 -2.12 -5.23 3.20
C ILE A 150 -2.48 -4.22 2.10
N LEU A 151 -2.08 -2.95 2.27
CA LEU A 151 -2.27 -1.92 1.24
C LEU A 151 -1.56 -2.29 -0.06
N GLN A 152 -0.34 -2.82 0.01
CA GLN A 152 0.40 -3.29 -1.15
C GLN A 152 -0.35 -4.38 -1.93
N LYS A 153 -0.90 -5.36 -1.22
CA LYS A 153 -1.71 -6.43 -1.82
C LYS A 153 -2.97 -5.87 -2.46
N ALA A 154 -3.71 -5.01 -1.75
CA ALA A 154 -4.91 -4.38 -2.28
C ALA A 154 -4.61 -3.54 -3.53
N SER A 155 -3.53 -2.74 -3.50
CA SER A 155 -3.09 -1.93 -4.63
C SER A 155 -2.74 -2.78 -5.86
N ALA A 156 -2.24 -4.01 -5.67
CA ALA A 156 -1.92 -4.93 -6.76
C ALA A 156 -3.17 -5.47 -7.48
N LEU A 157 -4.31 -5.51 -6.79
CA LEU A 157 -5.61 -5.97 -7.32
C LEU A 157 -6.48 -4.82 -7.83
N ALA A 158 -6.07 -3.57 -7.62
CA ALA A 158 -6.87 -2.40 -7.95
C ALA A 158 -6.98 -2.19 -9.47
N CYS A 159 -8.19 -1.82 -9.90
CA CYS A 159 -8.49 -1.36 -11.26
C CYS A 159 -9.16 0.01 -11.23
N CYS A 160 -9.28 0.64 -12.38
CA CYS A 160 -10.03 1.88 -12.58
C CYS A 160 -11.07 1.63 -13.68
N PHE A 161 -12.29 2.12 -13.48
CA PHE A 161 -13.36 2.08 -14.49
C PHE A 161 -14.39 3.17 -14.18
N GLY A 162 -15.17 3.53 -15.19
CA GLY A 162 -16.18 4.59 -15.13
C GLY A 162 -15.58 5.98 -15.37
N SER A 163 -16.31 7.02 -14.96
CA SER A 163 -15.95 8.42 -15.24
C SER A 163 -14.85 8.99 -14.35
N ASP A 164 -14.45 8.28 -13.29
CA ASP A 164 -13.37 8.72 -12.42
C ASP A 164 -12.14 7.80 -12.47
N ASN A 165 -10.97 8.42 -12.28
CA ASN A 165 -9.69 7.72 -12.22
C ASN A 165 -9.40 7.14 -10.82
N SER A 166 -10.44 6.94 -10.01
CA SER A 166 -10.27 6.33 -8.69
C SER A 166 -10.06 4.83 -8.84
N ARG A 167 -9.11 4.34 -8.05
CA ARG A 167 -8.83 2.92 -7.89
C ARG A 167 -9.98 2.26 -7.13
N LYS A 168 -10.33 1.07 -7.59
CA LYS A 168 -11.43 0.25 -7.11
C LYS A 168 -10.95 -1.20 -7.00
N LEU A 169 -11.42 -1.91 -5.98
CA LEU A 169 -11.26 -3.36 -5.86
C LEU A 169 -12.51 -4.00 -6.45
N LEU A 170 -12.41 -4.56 -7.65
CA LEU A 170 -13.52 -5.28 -8.27
C LEU A 170 -13.72 -6.61 -7.57
N VAL A 171 -14.89 -6.81 -6.98
CA VAL A 171 -15.22 -8.04 -6.23
C VAL A 171 -16.27 -8.90 -6.93
N GLY A 172 -16.92 -8.40 -7.97
CA GLY A 172 -17.86 -9.20 -8.73
C GLY A 172 -18.74 -8.43 -9.70
N ILE A 173 -19.76 -9.12 -10.19
CA ILE A 173 -20.76 -8.62 -11.14
C ILE A 173 -22.13 -9.06 -10.65
N ARG A 174 -23.10 -8.14 -10.72
CA ARG A 174 -24.51 -8.43 -10.51
C ARG A 174 -25.24 -8.24 -11.84
N ALA A 175 -26.03 -9.22 -12.25
CA ALA A 175 -26.84 -9.16 -13.45
C ALA A 175 -28.30 -9.45 -13.11
N THR A 176 -29.20 -8.59 -13.58
CA THR A 176 -30.65 -8.81 -13.47
C THR A 176 -31.20 -9.19 -14.83
N ASN A 177 -31.62 -10.44 -14.98
CA ASN A 177 -32.27 -10.92 -16.19
C ASN A 177 -33.79 -10.84 -16.02
N GLY A 178 -34.48 -10.14 -16.93
CA GLY A 178 -35.94 -10.09 -16.97
C GLY A 178 -36.42 -9.73 -18.37
N ILE A 179 -37.10 -10.66 -19.04
CA ILE A 179 -37.68 -10.44 -20.38
C ILE A 179 -39.16 -10.02 -20.26
N PHE A 180 -39.87 -10.43 -19.21
CA PHE A 180 -41.24 -10.01 -18.90
C PHE A 180 -41.45 -10.05 -17.37
N SER A 181 -42.44 -9.32 -16.85
CA SER A 181 -42.68 -9.01 -15.43
C SER A 181 -43.00 -10.19 -14.48
N LEU A 182 -42.55 -11.41 -14.77
CA LEU A 182 -42.70 -12.59 -13.93
C LEU A 182 -41.32 -13.11 -13.50
N GLY A 183 -40.82 -12.53 -12.39
CA GLY A 183 -39.64 -12.99 -11.67
C GLY A 183 -38.30 -12.51 -12.24
N LYS A 184 -37.81 -11.34 -11.77
CA LYS A 184 -36.43 -10.91 -12.02
C LYS A 184 -35.48 -11.92 -11.38
N ARG A 185 -34.73 -12.67 -12.19
CA ARG A 185 -33.66 -13.54 -11.69
C ARG A 185 -32.39 -12.70 -11.58
N ILE A 186 -31.91 -12.54 -10.35
CA ILE A 186 -30.66 -11.85 -10.05
C ILE A 186 -29.56 -12.92 -9.98
N SER A 187 -28.56 -12.82 -10.84
CA SER A 187 -27.33 -13.61 -10.74
C SER A 187 -26.18 -12.73 -10.26
N THR A 188 -25.39 -13.25 -9.33
CA THR A 188 -24.20 -12.57 -8.83
C THR A 188 -22.99 -13.48 -9.01
N PHE A 189 -21.94 -12.96 -9.62
CA PHE A 189 -20.67 -13.65 -9.85
C PHE A 189 -19.61 -12.94 -9.01
N VAL A 190 -19.02 -13.64 -8.04
CA VAL A 190 -18.10 -13.05 -7.06
C VAL A 190 -16.68 -13.55 -7.29
N ILE A 191 -15.70 -12.67 -7.11
CA ILE A 191 -14.28 -12.99 -7.08
C ILE A 191 -13.86 -13.23 -5.63
N ASN A 192 -13.27 -14.39 -5.35
CA ASN A 192 -12.78 -14.68 -4.00
C ASN A 192 -11.46 -13.95 -3.74
N MET A 193 -11.55 -12.76 -3.16
CA MET A 193 -10.39 -11.92 -2.80
C MET A 193 -9.40 -12.61 -1.85
N GLY A 194 -9.90 -13.55 -1.02
CA GLY A 194 -9.07 -14.31 -0.08
C GLY A 194 -8.00 -15.16 -0.78
N SER A 195 -8.29 -15.67 -1.98
CA SER A 195 -7.34 -16.43 -2.81
C SER A 195 -6.12 -15.60 -3.22
N PHE A 196 -6.23 -14.28 -3.17
CA PHE A 196 -5.17 -13.32 -3.53
C PHE A 196 -4.57 -12.61 -2.32
N GLN A 197 -4.64 -13.26 -1.15
CA GLN A 197 -4.14 -12.75 0.12
C GLN A 197 -4.80 -11.44 0.58
N LEU A 198 -6.04 -11.20 0.13
CA LEU A 198 -6.86 -10.08 0.56
C LEU A 198 -8.22 -10.57 1.13
N PRO A 199 -8.21 -11.30 2.26
CA PRO A 199 -9.44 -11.68 2.95
C PRO A 199 -10.19 -10.46 3.47
N TYR A 200 -11.46 -10.63 3.87
CA TYR A 200 -12.29 -9.52 4.37
C TYR A 200 -11.67 -8.80 5.57
N SER A 201 -10.97 -9.50 6.46
CA SER A 201 -10.23 -8.88 7.57
C SER A 201 -9.18 -7.87 7.11
N SER A 202 -8.56 -8.09 5.95
CA SER A 202 -7.65 -7.11 5.34
C SER A 202 -8.38 -5.89 4.81
N LEU A 203 -9.61 -6.03 4.32
CA LEU A 203 -10.44 -4.88 3.92
C LEU A 203 -10.84 -4.05 5.15
N LEU A 204 -11.19 -4.69 6.27
CA LEU A 204 -11.52 -4.00 7.52
C LEU A 204 -10.35 -3.14 8.01
N VAL A 205 -9.12 -3.66 7.96
CA VAL A 205 -7.91 -2.88 8.27
C VAL A 205 -7.79 -1.65 7.37
N LEU A 206 -8.00 -1.79 6.05
CA LEU A 206 -7.93 -0.64 5.14
C LEU A 206 -9.04 0.38 5.36
N ILE A 207 -10.22 -0.07 5.81
CA ILE A 207 -11.33 0.80 6.19
C ILE A 207 -11.00 1.57 7.47
N GLU A 208 -10.45 0.90 8.48
CA GLU A 208 -10.04 1.50 9.76
C GLU A 208 -8.95 2.56 9.56
N LEU A 209 -7.99 2.29 8.67
CA LEU A 209 -6.96 3.25 8.26
C LEU A 209 -7.51 4.40 7.38
N GLY A 210 -8.80 4.37 7.00
CA GLY A 210 -9.41 5.39 6.13
C GLY A 210 -8.95 5.34 4.68
N LEU A 211 -8.35 4.21 4.23
CA LEU A 211 -7.84 4.01 2.88
C LEU A 211 -8.90 3.46 1.92
N LEU A 212 -9.93 2.80 2.46
CA LEU A 212 -11.04 2.22 1.72
C LEU A 212 -12.37 2.73 2.29
N HIS A 213 -13.35 2.99 1.43
CA HIS A 213 -14.71 3.24 1.91
C HIS A 213 -15.33 1.95 2.45
N ALA A 214 -16.07 2.06 3.57
CA ALA A 214 -16.59 0.91 4.31
C ALA A 214 -17.68 0.11 3.56
N THR A 215 -18.38 0.76 2.63
CA THR A 215 -19.50 0.17 1.91
C THR A 215 -19.03 -0.52 0.63
N GLU A 216 -19.46 -1.76 0.42
CA GLU A 216 -19.46 -2.35 -0.92
C GLU A 216 -20.41 -1.54 -1.81
N LEU A 217 -19.91 -1.12 -2.96
CA LEU A 217 -20.63 -0.31 -3.93
C LEU A 217 -21.01 -1.14 -5.14
N GLU A 218 -22.07 -0.71 -5.79
CA GLU A 218 -22.52 -1.22 -7.07
C GLU A 218 -22.41 -0.09 -8.11
N SER A 219 -21.95 -0.39 -9.31
CA SER A 219 -21.92 0.59 -10.39
C SER A 219 -23.34 0.95 -10.84
N GLY A 220 -23.45 2.04 -11.60
CA GLY A 220 -24.61 2.20 -12.49
C GLY A 220 -24.75 0.99 -13.42
N GLU A 221 -25.93 0.83 -14.01
CA GLU A 221 -26.13 -0.16 -15.06
C GLU A 221 -25.18 0.12 -16.23
N ILE A 222 -24.43 -0.90 -16.65
CA ILE A 222 -23.51 -0.77 -17.77
C ILE A 222 -24.30 -0.86 -19.07
N GLU A 223 -24.17 0.17 -19.89
CA GLU A 223 -24.84 0.27 -21.19
C GLU A 223 -24.33 -0.82 -22.14
N LEU A 224 -25.16 -1.16 -23.14
CA LEU A 224 -24.75 -2.07 -24.21
C LEU A 224 -23.68 -1.37 -25.07
N GLU A 225 -23.89 -0.11 -25.41
CA GLU A 225 -22.93 0.73 -26.13
C GLU A 225 -22.96 2.13 -25.50
N PRO A 226 -21.80 2.79 -25.30
CA PRO A 226 -20.45 2.33 -25.63
C PRO A 226 -19.90 1.30 -24.63
N ALA A 227 -18.85 0.58 -25.04
CA ALA A 227 -18.14 -0.34 -24.16
C ALA A 227 -17.52 0.39 -22.96
N LEU A 228 -17.59 -0.23 -21.77
CA LEU A 228 -16.97 0.31 -20.57
C LEU A 228 -15.46 0.08 -20.60
N LEU A 229 -14.68 1.16 -20.52
CA LEU A 229 -13.23 1.06 -20.35
C LEU A 229 -12.89 0.72 -18.88
N LEU A 230 -12.10 -0.33 -18.71
CA LEU A 230 -11.51 -0.73 -17.45
C LEU A 230 -9.99 -0.83 -17.59
N THR A 231 -9.25 -0.15 -16.73
CA THR A 231 -7.78 -0.22 -16.67
C THR A 231 -7.36 -1.00 -15.44
N TYR A 232 -6.66 -2.12 -15.63
CA TYR A 232 -6.07 -2.91 -14.57
C TYR A 232 -4.54 -2.83 -14.63
N GLN A 233 -3.94 -2.14 -13.66
CA GLN A 233 -2.47 -2.10 -13.49
C GLN A 233 -1.69 -1.78 -14.79
N GLY A 234 -2.24 -0.86 -15.61
CA GLY A 234 -1.69 -0.45 -16.90
C GLY A 234 -2.20 -1.23 -18.12
N LYS A 235 -2.96 -2.31 -17.94
CA LYS A 235 -3.64 -3.04 -19.02
C LYS A 235 -5.04 -2.46 -19.24
N ASN A 236 -5.35 -2.08 -20.47
CA ASN A 236 -6.68 -1.58 -20.84
C ASN A 236 -7.57 -2.73 -21.33
N LEU A 237 -8.80 -2.74 -20.84
CA LEU A 237 -9.85 -3.67 -21.16
C LEU A 237 -11.08 -2.90 -21.62
N SER A 238 -11.65 -3.31 -22.74
CA SER A 238 -12.94 -2.82 -23.22
C SER A 238 -14.00 -3.87 -22.96
N LEU A 239 -15.00 -3.52 -22.14
CA LEU A 239 -16.06 -4.40 -21.69
C LEU A 239 -17.36 -4.07 -22.42
N GLN A 240 -17.70 -4.89 -23.42
CA GLN A 240 -18.96 -4.78 -24.16
C GLN A 240 -20.04 -5.60 -23.45
N SER A 241 -21.08 -4.96 -22.92
CA SER A 241 -22.12 -5.68 -22.18
C SER A 241 -22.94 -6.58 -23.10
N MET A 242 -23.18 -7.83 -22.69
CA MET A 242 -23.97 -8.80 -23.45
C MET A 242 -25.49 -8.62 -23.24
N SER A 243 -25.89 -7.93 -22.16
CA SER A 243 -27.29 -7.74 -21.79
C SER A 243 -27.48 -6.50 -20.91
N LYS A 244 -28.71 -5.97 -20.87
CA LYS A 244 -29.08 -4.94 -19.89
C LYS A 244 -29.07 -5.48 -18.46
N GLY A 245 -29.04 -4.58 -17.49
CA GLY A 245 -29.12 -4.89 -16.06
C GLY A 245 -27.84 -5.47 -15.45
N VAL A 246 -26.69 -5.28 -16.10
CA VAL A 246 -25.37 -5.72 -15.61
C VAL A 246 -24.69 -4.57 -14.87
N ARG A 247 -24.15 -4.86 -13.69
CA ARG A 247 -23.48 -3.90 -12.79
C ARG A 247 -22.25 -4.54 -12.16
N LEU A 248 -21.23 -3.73 -11.88
CA LEU A 248 -20.00 -4.16 -11.21
C LEU A 248 -20.12 -3.94 -9.70
N LEU A 249 -19.66 -4.91 -8.91
CA LEU A 249 -19.57 -4.83 -7.46
C LEU A 249 -18.12 -4.53 -7.06
N TYR A 250 -17.90 -3.52 -6.22
CA TYR A 250 -16.55 -3.07 -5.89
C TYR A 250 -16.44 -2.36 -4.54
N TYR A 251 -15.24 -2.34 -3.98
CA TYR A 251 -14.87 -1.36 -2.94
C TYR A 251 -14.07 -0.22 -3.56
N ARG A 252 -14.27 0.99 -3.05
CA ARG A 252 -13.62 2.21 -3.55
C ARG A 252 -12.54 2.68 -2.58
N PHE A 253 -11.35 2.99 -3.09
CA PHE A 253 -10.32 3.65 -2.30
C PHE A 253 -10.71 5.10 -2.00
N SER A 254 -10.41 5.57 -0.80
CA SER A 254 -10.54 6.99 -0.44
C SER A 254 -9.55 7.85 -1.25
N PRO A 255 -9.64 9.19 -1.25
CA PRO A 255 -8.63 10.04 -1.88
C PRO A 255 -7.20 9.72 -1.37
N THR A 256 -7.05 9.55 -0.06
CA THR A 256 -5.79 9.14 0.57
C THR A 256 -5.34 7.75 0.13
N GLY A 257 -6.24 6.77 0.09
CA GLY A 257 -5.95 5.44 -0.44
C GLY A 257 -5.48 5.47 -1.90
N ASN A 258 -6.09 6.30 -2.73
CA ASN A 258 -5.70 6.49 -4.12
C ASN A 258 -4.29 7.06 -4.26
N GLU A 259 -3.96 8.10 -3.48
CA GLU A 259 -2.63 8.70 -3.44
C GLU A 259 -1.57 7.67 -3.07
N LEU A 260 -1.82 6.88 -2.02
CA LEU A 260 -0.87 5.87 -1.55
C LEU A 260 -0.74 4.69 -2.52
N CYS A 261 -1.82 4.21 -3.13
CA CYS A 261 -1.74 3.17 -4.15
C CYS A 261 -0.94 3.62 -5.38
N LYS A 262 -0.95 4.92 -5.74
CA LYS A 262 -0.11 5.43 -6.83
C LYS A 262 1.40 5.36 -6.49
N LEU A 263 1.80 5.50 -5.22
CA LEU A 263 3.20 5.36 -4.80
C LEU A 263 3.75 3.94 -5.05
N LEU A 264 2.89 2.94 -4.88
CA LEU A 264 3.29 1.53 -4.97
C LEU A 264 3.51 1.06 -6.42
N GLY A 265 3.11 1.87 -7.39
CA GLY A 265 3.27 1.59 -8.82
C GLY A 265 2.38 0.45 -9.31
N ASN A 266 2.66 0.00 -10.53
CA ASN A 266 1.93 -1.10 -11.16
C ASN A 266 2.62 -2.43 -10.87
N LYS A 267 1.95 -3.28 -10.10
CA LYS A 267 2.33 -4.68 -9.88
C LYS A 267 1.09 -5.54 -10.15
N PRO A 268 0.89 -6.01 -11.38
CA PRO A 268 -0.28 -6.82 -11.66
C PRO A 268 -0.18 -8.17 -10.94
N ASN A 269 -1.23 -8.53 -10.21
CA ASN A 269 -1.44 -9.92 -9.81
C ASN A 269 -2.10 -10.65 -10.99
N MET A 270 -1.33 -11.53 -11.67
CA MET A 270 -1.81 -12.21 -12.87
C MET A 270 -2.87 -13.28 -12.57
N GLN A 271 -2.82 -13.95 -11.42
CA GLN A 271 -3.83 -14.92 -11.04
C GLN A 271 -5.19 -14.24 -10.79
N TYR A 272 -5.18 -13.07 -10.14
CA TYR A 272 -6.38 -12.26 -9.98
C TYR A 272 -6.89 -11.75 -11.32
N TYR A 273 -6.00 -11.30 -12.20
CA TYR A 273 -6.35 -10.85 -13.53
C TYR A 273 -7.10 -11.93 -14.32
N ASP A 274 -6.61 -13.18 -14.31
CA ASP A 274 -7.24 -14.29 -15.01
C ASP A 274 -8.63 -14.62 -14.42
N GLN A 275 -8.75 -14.64 -13.09
CA GLN A 275 -10.06 -14.85 -12.45
C GLN A 275 -11.04 -13.70 -12.72
N MET A 276 -10.54 -12.46 -12.72
CA MET A 276 -11.32 -11.27 -13.05
C MET A 276 -11.85 -11.36 -14.49
N LEU A 277 -11.00 -11.71 -15.46
CA LEU A 277 -11.42 -11.92 -16.85
C LEU A 277 -12.45 -13.05 -16.99
N ALA A 278 -12.29 -14.15 -16.26
CA ALA A 278 -13.24 -15.27 -16.27
C ALA A 278 -14.61 -14.86 -15.73
N VAL A 279 -14.65 -14.03 -14.68
CA VAL A 279 -15.91 -13.49 -14.12
C VAL A 279 -16.53 -12.45 -15.06
N LEU A 280 -15.74 -11.53 -15.62
CA LEU A 280 -16.19 -10.54 -16.60
C LEU A 280 -16.80 -11.20 -17.84
N SER A 281 -16.14 -12.24 -18.38
CA SER A 281 -16.59 -12.98 -19.55
C SER A 281 -17.95 -13.68 -19.39
N GLN A 282 -18.52 -13.76 -18.18
CA GLN A 282 -19.87 -14.29 -17.95
C GLN A 282 -20.97 -13.34 -18.47
N LYS A 283 -20.68 -12.04 -18.56
CA LYS A 283 -21.67 -10.99 -18.90
C LYS A 283 -21.15 -9.93 -19.87
N PHE A 284 -19.86 -9.96 -20.18
CA PHE A 284 -19.21 -9.02 -21.09
C PHE A 284 -18.43 -9.77 -22.16
N THR A 285 -18.45 -9.25 -23.39
CA THR A 285 -17.40 -9.57 -24.36
C THR A 285 -16.22 -8.67 -24.03
N VAL A 286 -15.10 -9.28 -23.64
CA VAL A 286 -13.91 -8.54 -23.15
C VAL A 286 -12.88 -8.45 -24.27
N HIS A 287 -12.51 -7.23 -24.65
CA HIS A 287 -11.39 -6.97 -25.55
C HIS A 287 -10.21 -6.42 -24.75
N THR A 288 -9.05 -7.07 -24.88
CA THR A 288 -7.79 -6.60 -24.29
C THR A 288 -7.01 -5.86 -25.37
N ASP A 289 -6.58 -4.63 -25.10
CA ASP A 289 -5.59 -4.01 -25.97
C ASP A 289 -4.26 -4.78 -25.81
N VAL A 290 -3.93 -5.62 -26.77
CA VAL A 290 -2.57 -6.14 -26.90
C VAL A 290 -1.73 -4.94 -27.31
N ALA A 291 -0.89 -4.44 -26.40
CA ALA A 291 0.10 -3.44 -26.75
C ALA A 291 0.87 -3.96 -27.98
N SER A 292 0.71 -3.28 -29.11
CA SER A 292 1.48 -3.50 -30.31
C SER A 292 2.95 -3.35 -29.95
N SER A 293 3.69 -4.45 -29.96
CA SER A 293 5.13 -4.46 -30.03
C SER A 293 5.55 -3.90 -31.39
N SER A 294 5.56 -2.58 -31.52
CA SER A 294 6.23 -1.91 -32.63
C SER A 294 7.73 -1.94 -32.35
N PHE A 295 8.38 -3.01 -32.80
CA PHE A 295 9.82 -3.03 -33.07
C PHE A 295 10.11 -1.93 -34.10
N HIS A 296 10.63 -0.79 -33.66
CA HIS A 296 11.34 0.10 -34.58
C HIS A 296 12.73 -0.50 -34.81
N HIS A 297 12.84 -1.32 -35.86
CA HIS A 297 14.11 -1.41 -36.59
C HIS A 297 14.28 -0.09 -37.33
N ALA A 298 15.23 0.72 -36.89
CA ALA A 298 15.77 1.80 -37.70
C ALA A 298 17.06 1.29 -38.37
N VAL A 299 17.09 1.37 -39.69
CA VAL A 299 18.27 1.36 -40.55
C VAL A 299 18.90 2.75 -40.49
#